data_AF-A0A2K9J5Z4-F1
#
_entry.id   AF-A0A2K9J5Z4-F1
#
_cell.length_a   1.000
_cell.length_b   1.000
_cell.length_c   1.000
_cell.angle_alpha   90.00
_cell.angle_beta   90.00
_cell.angle_gamma   90.00
#
_symmetry.space_group_name_H-M   'P 1'
#
loop_
_entity.id
_entity.type
_entity.pdbx_description
1 polymer ?
#
loop_
_entity_poly.entity_id
_entity_poly.type
_entity_poly.pdbx_seq_one_letter_code
_entity_poly.pdbx_strand_id
1 'polypeptide(L)' 'MKKITKTQVVTILLIIGWMIWEYYVWQWSKTEVGAVIRVDLIYIVPIILIMVIISILQLLKARK' A
#
# COMPACT_ATOMS: atom_id res chain seq x y z
N MET A 1 -9.92 -13.60 -20.90
CA MET A 1 -9.08 -12.70 -20.08
C MET A 1 -9.64 -12.70 -18.66
N LYS A 2 -8.84 -13.02 -17.62
CA LYS A 2 -9.30 -12.87 -16.23
C LYS A 2 -9.60 -11.39 -16.00
N LYS A 3 -10.86 -11.08 -15.70
CA LYS A 3 -11.32 -9.71 -15.45
C LYS A 3 -10.62 -9.21 -14.20
N ILE A 4 -9.90 -8.09 -14.29
CA ILE A 4 -9.30 -7.44 -13.11
C ILE A 4 -10.44 -7.14 -12.13
N THR A 5 -10.30 -7.61 -10.89
CA THR A 5 -11.34 -7.39 -9.87
C THR A 5 -11.25 -5.95 -9.37
N LYS A 6 -12.39 -5.37 -8.95
CA LYS A 6 -12.39 -4.04 -8.34
C LYS A 6 -11.40 -3.96 -7.17
N THR A 7 -11.24 -5.05 -6.41
CA THR A 7 -10.25 -5.18 -5.33
C THR A 7 -8.82 -4.99 -5.82
N GLN A 8 -8.42 -5.60 -6.94
CA GLN A 8 -7.08 -5.47 -7.50
C GLN A 8 -6.79 -4.05 -7.96
N VAL A 9 -7.78 -3.38 -8.59
CA VAL A 9 -7.66 -1.96 -8.94
C VAL A 9 -7.44 -1.10 -7.69
N VAL A 10 -8.22 -1.33 -6.62
CA VAL A 10 -8.06 -0.63 -5.35
C VAL A 10 -6.71 -0.93 -4.69
N THR A 11 -6.23 -2.18 -4.73
CA THR A 11 -4.89 -2.54 -4.22
C THR A 11 -3.80 -1.79 -4.98
N ILE A 12 -3.89 -1.70 -6.31
CA ILE A 12 -2.93 -0.95 -7.12
C ILE A 12 -2.95 0.54 -6.77
N LEU A 13 -4.14 1.14 -6.65
CA LEU A 13 -4.28 2.55 -6.26
C LEU A 13 -3.71 2.83 -4.87
N LEU A 14 -3.94 1.93 -3.91
CA LEU A 14 -3.36 2.02 -2.56
C LEU A 14 -1.83 1.96 -2.58
N ILE A 15 -1.25 1.07 -3.37
CA ILE A 15 0.21 0.96 -3.52
C ILE A 15 0.77 2.26 -4.12
N ILE A 16 0.16 2.79 -5.18
CA ILE A 16 0.58 4.05 -5.81
C ILE A 16 0.47 5.21 -4.81
N GLY A 17 -0.67 5.33 -4.11
CA GLY A 17 -0.87 6.36 -3.11
C GLY A 17 0.15 6.29 -1.97
N TRP A 18 0.48 5.08 -1.52
CA TRP A 18 1.53 4.86 -0.55
C TRP A 18 2.92 5.28 -1.04
N MET A 19 3.28 4.95 -2.28
CA MET A 19 4.57 5.37 -2.86
C MET A 19 4.68 6.90 -2.92
N ILE A 20 3.61 7.59 -3.31
CA ILE A 20 3.56 9.05 -3.35
C ILE A 20 3.74 9.61 -1.93
N TRP A 21 2.99 9.07 -0.95
CA TRP A 21 3.11 9.47 0.44
C TRP A 21 4.54 9.28 0.97
N GLU A 22 5.16 8.14 0.71
CA GLU A 22 6.52 7.86 1.15
C GLU A 22 7.54 8.83 0.54
N TYR A 23 7.34 9.22 -0.73
CA TYR A 23 8.17 10.25 -1.36
C TYR A 23 8.03 11.60 -0.64
N TYR A 24 6.81 12.03 -0.30
CA TYR A 24 6.58 13.26 0.46
C TYR A 24 7.21 13.20 1.85
N VAL A 25 7.01 12.10 2.57
CA VAL A 25 7.61 11.91 3.90
C VAL A 25 9.14 11.89 3.81
N TRP A 26 9.71 11.31 2.77
CA TRP A 26 11.16 11.31 2.54
C TRP A 26 11.71 12.70 2.24
N GLN A 27 10.98 13.56 1.51
CA GLN A 27 11.43 14.95 1.34
C GLN A 27 11.28 15.74 2.63
N TRP A 28 10.17 15.58 3.34
CA TRP A 28 9.92 16.25 4.62
C TRP A 28 10.93 15.83 5.70
N SER A 29 11.32 14.55 5.76
CA SER A 29 12.28 14.07 6.76
C SER A 29 13.69 14.66 6.60
N LYS A 30 14.04 15.17 5.41
CA LYS A 30 15.31 15.88 5.18
C LYS A 30 15.33 17.29 5.76
N THR A 31 14.15 17.88 5.98
CA THR A 31 14.03 19.24 6.54
C THR A 31 13.89 19.25 8.05
N GLU A 32 13.63 18.10 8.67
CA GLU A 32 13.43 17.99 10.11
C GLU A 32 14.74 17.83 10.88
N VAL A 33 14.87 18.59 11.98
CA VAL A 33 16.01 18.52 12.89
C VAL A 33 15.60 17.67 14.10
N GLY A 34 15.86 16.36 14.03
CA GLY A 34 15.56 15.42 15.12
C GLY A 34 15.15 14.04 14.65
N ALA A 35 14.74 13.19 15.58
CA ALA A 35 14.22 11.87 15.26
C ALA A 35 12.80 11.96 14.68
N VAL A 36 12.60 11.45 13.47
CA VAL A 36 11.28 11.41 12.81
C VAL A 36 10.52 10.16 13.27
N ILE A 37 9.47 10.34 14.06
CA ILE A 37 8.59 9.25 14.51
C ILE A 37 7.51 9.01 13.45
N ARG A 38 7.55 7.83 12.82
CA ARG A 38 6.65 7.41 11.74
C ARG A 38 5.42 6.66 12.25
N VAL A 39 4.49 7.37 12.87
CA VAL A 39 3.22 6.80 13.38
C VAL A 39 2.30 6.32 12.25
N ASP A 40 2.41 6.94 11.08
CA ASP A 40 1.64 6.61 9.88
C ASP A 40 1.85 5.15 9.41
N LEU A 41 3.05 4.60 9.60
CA LEU A 41 3.39 3.23 9.22
C LEU A 41 2.56 2.18 9.98
N ILE A 42 2.14 2.48 11.21
CA ILE A 42 1.32 1.57 12.03
C ILE A 42 -0.04 1.32 11.36
N TYR A 43 -0.57 2.28 10.61
CA TYR A 43 -1.85 2.16 9.93
C TYR A 43 -1.70 1.72 8.47
N ILE A 44 -0.75 2.32 7.76
CA ILE A 44 -0.56 2.10 6.32
C ILE A 44 -0.09 0.67 6.03
N VAL A 45 0.88 0.16 6.79
CA VAL A 45 1.48 -1.16 6.52
C VAL A 45 0.45 -2.29 6.68
N PRO A 46 -0.34 -2.38 7.77
CA PRO A 46 -1.38 -3.41 7.89
C PRO A 46 -2.45 -3.33 6.80
N ILE A 47 -2.87 -2.14 6.40
CA ILE A 47 -3.89 -1.96 5.35
C ILE A 47 -3.37 -2.51 4.01
N ILE A 48 -2.15 -2.14 3.63
CA ILE A 48 -1.53 -2.63 2.39
C ILE A 48 -1.37 -4.15 2.45
N LEU A 49 -0.90 -4.69 3.58
CA LEU A 49 -0.70 -6.13 3.77
C LEU A 49 -2.01 -6.91 3.59
N ILE A 50 -3.10 -6.48 4.25
CA ILE A 50 -4.42 -7.11 4.12
C ILE A 50 -4.89 -7.07 2.67
N MET A 51 -4.76 -5.93 1.99
CA MET A 51 -5.20 -5.77 0.60
C MET A 51 -4.40 -6.63 -0.38
N VAL A 52 -3.10 -6.79 -0.13
CA VAL A 52 -2.22 -7.68 -0.91
C VAL A 52 -2.61 -9.14 -0.68
N ILE A 53 -2.83 -9.56 0.56
CA ILE A 53 -3.28 -10.93 0.90
C ILE A 53 -4.60 -11.25 0.19
N ILE A 54 -5.60 -10.36 0.29
CA ILE A 54 -6.89 -10.53 -0.38
C ILE A 54 -6.70 -10.66 -1.90
N SER A 55 -5.87 -9.81 -2.49
CA SER A 55 -5.57 -9.87 -3.93
C SER A 55 -4.90 -11.19 -4.35
N ILE A 56 -3.96 -11.71 -3.55
CA ILE A 56 -3.33 -13.02 -3.77
C ILE A 56 -4.35 -14.15 -3.67
N LEU A 57 -5.18 -14.16 -2.62
CA LEU A 57 -6.21 -15.17 -2.42
C LEU A 57 -7.24 -15.18 -3.57
N GLN A 58 -7.63 -14.01 -4.09
CA GLN A 58 -8.49 -13.91 -5.27
C GLN A 58 -7.83 -14.50 -6.52
N LEU A 59 -6.52 -14.25 -6.73
CA LEU A 59 -5.77 -14.81 -7.85
C LEU A 59 -5.68 -16.34 -7.77
N LEU A 60 -5.41 -16.88 -6.58
CA LEU A 60 -5.34 -18.32 -6.33
C LEU A 60 -6.71 -18.99 -6.52
N LYS A 61 -7.78 -18.42 -5.96
CA LYS A 61 -9.14 -18.94 -6.13
C LYS A 61 -9.59 -18.93 -7.60
N ALA A 62 -9.21 -17.90 -8.37
CA ALA A 62 -9.54 -17.85 -9.79
C ALA A 62 -8.74 -18.86 -10.65
N ARG A 63 -7.69 -19.49 -10.12
CA ARG A 63 -6.95 -20.57 -10.83
C ARG A 63 -7.50 -21.97 -10.55
N LYS A 64 -8.30 -22.14 -9.50
CA LYS A 64 -8.98 -23.38 -9.14
C LYS A 64 -10.36 -23.42 -9.79
#